data_AF-A0A7C3R8S1-F1
#
_entry.id   AF-A0A7C3R8S1-F1
#
_cell.length_a   1.000
_cell.length_b   1.000
_cell.length_c   1.000
_cell.angle_alpha   90.00
_cell.angle_beta   90.00
_cell.angle_gamma   90.00
#
_symmetry.space_group_name_H-M   'P 1'
#
loop_
_entity.id
_entity.type
_entity.pdbx_description
1 polymer ?
#
loop_
_entity_poly.entity_id
_entity_poly.type
_entity_poly.pdbx_seq_one_letter_code
_entity_poly.pdbx_strand_id
1 'polypeptide(L)'
;MKIIVLAKHAPDPESEISVAGDGKSINQSGLVYDINDWDRYAVEEAIRIKEERGGEVVVVGVGTNCDDTLRKCLAMGADRAIKIPADTFDPYQTAEVIKEAIKNEQFDMIFAGFMSQDLNNALVGVLLAGMLDLPVATAVTELKLEDGKVVARRELEGGYLEEVELPTPCVLTIQSGINEPRYVSIMGIKRAKTK
;
A
#
# COMPACT_ATOMS: atom_id res chain seq x y z
N MET A 1 13.14 -7.36 -10.59
CA MET A 1 11.71 -7.23 -10.25
C MET A 1 11.48 -5.84 -9.68
N LYS A 2 10.45 -5.12 -10.10
CA LYS A 2 10.03 -3.85 -9.49
C LYS A 2 8.61 -3.99 -8.95
N ILE A 3 8.46 -3.65 -7.66
CA ILE A 3 7.19 -3.67 -6.94
C ILE A 3 6.83 -2.25 -6.58
N ILE A 4 5.68 -1.78 -7.05
CA ILE A 4 5.09 -0.53 -6.61
C ILE A 4 4.20 -0.83 -5.42
N VAL A 5 4.31 -0.08 -4.34
CA VAL A 5 3.46 -0.24 -3.14
C VAL A 5 2.72 1.05 -2.86
N LEU A 6 1.39 0.97 -2.77
CA LEU A 6 0.56 2.11 -2.39
C LEU A 6 0.56 2.22 -0.86
N ALA A 7 0.87 3.40 -0.34
CA ALA A 7 0.94 3.66 1.10
C ALA A 7 0.17 4.94 1.45
N LYS A 8 -0.93 4.77 2.19
CA LYS A 8 -1.78 5.86 2.64
C LYS A 8 -1.34 6.39 4.00
N HIS A 9 -1.38 7.71 4.13
CA HIS A 9 -1.27 8.41 5.40
C HIS A 9 -2.65 8.50 6.05
N ALA A 10 -2.88 7.74 7.12
CA ALA A 10 -4.19 7.63 7.76
C ALA A 10 -4.08 7.85 9.28
N PRO A 11 -5.15 8.33 9.94
CA PRO A 11 -5.19 8.43 11.40
C PRO A 11 -4.95 7.07 12.02
N ASP A 12 -4.13 7.01 13.06
CA ASP A 12 -3.88 5.81 13.85
C ASP A 12 -5.20 5.31 14.46
N PRO A 13 -5.52 4.01 14.39
CA PRO A 13 -6.77 3.47 14.91
C PRO A 13 -6.92 3.62 16.43
N GLU A 14 -5.84 3.85 17.18
CA GLU A 14 -5.88 4.18 18.61
C GLU A 14 -6.21 5.66 18.89
N SER A 15 -6.27 6.51 17.85
CA SER A 15 -6.63 7.93 18.02
C SER A 15 -8.09 8.10 18.40
N GLU A 16 -8.36 9.01 19.33
CA GLU A 16 -9.73 9.37 19.71
C GLU A 16 -10.37 10.26 18.64
N ILE A 17 -11.19 9.66 17.78
CA ILE A 17 -11.89 10.36 16.70
C ILE A 17 -13.14 11.05 17.27
N SER A 18 -13.24 12.36 17.05
CA SER A 18 -14.42 13.15 17.39
C SER A 18 -14.89 14.01 16.21
N VAL A 19 -16.19 14.31 16.16
CA VAL A 19 -16.76 15.22 15.16
C VAL A 19 -16.39 16.65 15.55
N ALA A 20 -15.94 17.43 14.58
CA ALA A 20 -15.63 18.84 14.76
C ALA A 20 -16.90 19.66 15.06
N GLY A 21 -16.71 20.90 15.53
CA GLY A 21 -17.83 21.79 15.88
C GLY A 21 -18.75 22.18 14.72
N ASP A 22 -18.33 21.93 13.47
CA ASP A 22 -19.16 22.14 12.27
C ASP A 22 -20.18 21.00 12.03
N GLY A 23 -20.10 19.91 12.79
CA GLY A 23 -20.95 18.72 12.66
C GLY A 23 -20.75 17.94 11.36
N LYS A 24 -19.69 18.20 10.59
CA LYS A 24 -19.45 17.64 9.26
C LYS A 24 -18.04 17.07 9.07
N SER A 25 -17.05 17.64 9.75
CA SER A 25 -15.66 17.21 9.64
C SER A 25 -15.18 16.47 10.89
N ILE A 26 -14.07 15.75 10.77
CA ILE A 26 -13.38 15.16 11.92
C ILE A 26 -12.52 16.24 12.57
N ASN A 27 -12.53 16.28 13.91
CA ASN A 27 -11.60 17.10 14.66
C ASN A 27 -10.17 16.57 14.46
N GLN A 28 -9.37 17.34 13.71
CA GLN A 28 -7.99 17.00 13.37
C GLN A 28 -7.02 17.21 14.56
N SER A 29 -7.44 17.92 15.60
CA SER A 29 -6.56 18.28 16.72
C SER A 29 -6.19 17.05 17.54
N GLY A 30 -4.89 16.73 17.59
CA GLY A 30 -4.36 15.63 18.39
C GLY A 30 -4.42 14.26 17.72
N LEU A 31 -4.92 14.16 16.48
CA LEU A 31 -4.85 12.93 15.71
C LEU A 31 -3.39 12.60 15.38
N VAL A 32 -3.00 11.37 15.68
CA VAL A 32 -1.72 10.80 15.26
C VAL A 32 -1.95 10.11 13.93
N TYR A 33 -1.03 10.29 12.99
CA TYR A 33 -1.11 9.66 11.67
C TYR A 33 0.05 8.68 11.46
N ASP A 34 -0.24 7.59 10.78
CA ASP A 34 0.76 6.59 10.40
C ASP A 34 0.49 6.02 9.00
N ILE A 35 1.35 5.10 8.57
CA ILE A 35 1.06 4.18 7.47
C ILE A 35 -0.21 3.41 7.85
N ASN A 36 -1.21 3.44 6.96
CA ASN A 36 -2.39 2.58 7.05
C ASN A 36 -2.00 1.13 7.34
N ASP A 37 -2.73 0.45 8.23
CA ASP A 37 -2.31 -0.85 8.76
C ASP A 37 -2.13 -1.91 7.66
N TRP A 38 -3.07 -2.07 6.75
CA TRP A 38 -2.94 -3.01 5.62
C TRP A 38 -1.77 -2.65 4.69
N ASP A 39 -1.53 -1.36 4.46
CA ASP A 39 -0.42 -0.92 3.61
C ASP A 39 0.94 -1.25 4.26
N ARG A 40 1.01 -1.29 5.59
CA ARG A 40 2.22 -1.71 6.32
C ARG A 40 2.60 -3.16 6.01
N TYR A 41 1.62 -4.07 5.94
CA TYR A 41 1.84 -5.46 5.51
C TYR A 41 2.28 -5.52 4.04
N ALA A 42 1.68 -4.71 3.17
CA ALA A 42 2.06 -4.63 1.76
C ALA A 42 3.51 -4.16 1.57
N VAL A 43 3.93 -3.13 2.32
CA VAL A 43 5.31 -2.62 2.30
C VAL A 43 6.29 -3.66 2.80
N GLU A 44 6.00 -4.33 3.93
CA GLU A 44 6.85 -5.41 4.44
C GLU A 44 7.01 -6.53 3.40
N GLU A 45 5.91 -6.95 2.79
CA GLU A 45 5.94 -8.08 1.87
C GLU A 45 6.76 -7.79 0.62
N ALA A 46 6.60 -6.59 0.06
CA ALA A 46 7.43 -6.13 -1.05
C ALA A 46 8.92 -6.09 -0.67
N ILE A 47 9.25 -5.67 0.55
CA ILE A 47 10.64 -5.64 1.04
C ILE A 47 11.18 -7.07 1.21
N ARG A 48 10.41 -8.00 1.77
CA ARG A 48 10.82 -9.41 1.92
C ARG A 48 11.10 -10.06 0.57
N ILE A 49 10.21 -9.85 -0.41
CA ILE A 49 10.42 -10.32 -1.78
C ILE A 49 11.72 -9.74 -2.36
N LYS A 50 11.96 -8.45 -2.17
CA LYS A 50 13.19 -7.80 -2.63
C LYS A 50 14.43 -8.38 -1.94
N GLU A 51 14.36 -8.66 -0.64
CA GLU A 51 15.48 -9.25 0.10
C GLU A 51 15.79 -10.67 -0.37
N GLU A 52 14.77 -11.46 -0.72
CA GLU A 52 14.92 -12.83 -1.22
C GLU A 52 15.39 -12.87 -2.69
N ARG A 53 14.84 -12.01 -3.55
CA ARG A 53 14.96 -12.13 -5.01
C ARG A 53 15.63 -10.95 -5.70
N GLY A 54 16.02 -9.94 -4.93
CA GLY A 54 16.51 -8.66 -5.46
C GLY A 54 15.39 -7.83 -6.09
N GLY A 55 15.76 -6.67 -6.64
CA GLY A 55 14.81 -5.76 -7.30
C GLY A 55 14.73 -4.39 -6.65
N GLU A 56 13.63 -3.69 -6.92
CA GLU A 56 13.35 -2.34 -6.44
C GLU A 56 11.93 -2.29 -5.86
N VAL A 57 11.78 -1.70 -4.67
CA VAL A 57 10.49 -1.36 -4.06
C VAL A 57 10.27 0.15 -4.14
N VAL A 58 9.23 0.57 -4.85
CA VAL A 58 8.85 1.98 -5.01
C VAL A 58 7.55 2.22 -4.26
N VAL A 59 7.58 3.09 -3.25
CA VAL A 59 6.37 3.42 -2.46
C VAL A 59 5.71 4.68 -3.01
N VAL A 60 4.39 4.65 -3.16
CA VAL A 60 3.59 5.74 -3.73
C VAL A 60 2.58 6.21 -2.69
N GLY A 61 2.60 7.51 -2.39
CA GLY A 61 1.69 8.15 -1.44
C GLY A 61 0.93 9.28 -2.11
N VAL A 62 -0.39 9.29 -1.94
CA VAL A 62 -1.27 10.37 -2.40
C VAL A 62 -1.63 11.23 -1.19
N GLY A 63 -1.40 12.53 -1.30
CA GLY A 63 -1.68 13.50 -0.23
C GLY A 63 -0.60 14.57 -0.11
N THR A 64 -0.98 15.74 0.38
CA THR A 64 -0.02 16.82 0.69
C THR A 64 0.80 16.54 1.94
N ASN A 65 0.28 15.69 2.85
CA ASN A 65 0.82 15.46 4.19
C ASN A 65 1.41 14.05 4.38
N CYS A 66 1.67 13.31 3.30
CA CYS A 66 2.10 11.91 3.37
C CYS A 66 3.63 11.72 3.52
N ASP A 67 4.41 12.80 3.69
CA ASP A 67 5.88 12.73 3.74
C ASP A 67 6.39 11.81 4.85
N ASP A 68 5.79 11.87 6.04
CA ASP A 68 6.21 11.05 7.18
C ASP A 68 5.92 9.56 6.94
N THR A 69 4.77 9.23 6.36
CA THR A 69 4.43 7.87 5.90
C THR A 69 5.46 7.38 4.89
N LEU A 70 5.76 8.16 3.85
CA LEU A 70 6.74 7.79 2.84
C LEU A 70 8.15 7.62 3.42
N ARG A 71 8.57 8.50 4.33
CA ARG A 71 9.86 8.38 5.04
C ARG A 71 9.92 7.13 5.91
N LYS A 72 8.83 6.77 6.60
CA LYS A 72 8.75 5.51 7.36
C LYS A 72 8.92 4.31 6.44
N CYS A 73 8.22 4.26 5.30
CA CYS A 73 8.38 3.16 4.33
C CYS A 73 9.82 3.06 3.78
N LEU A 74 10.45 4.19 3.45
CA LEU A 74 11.87 4.24 3.06
C LEU A 74 12.79 3.71 4.18
N ALA A 75 12.45 4.03 5.43
CA ALA A 75 13.22 3.59 6.60
C ALA A 75 12.99 2.11 6.95
N MET A 76 11.83 1.54 6.61
CA MET A 76 11.57 0.09 6.67
C MET A 76 12.44 -0.67 5.67
N GLY A 77 12.65 -0.10 4.48
CA GLY A 77 13.49 -0.72 3.45
C GLY A 77 13.08 -0.45 2.02
N ALA A 78 12.08 0.39 1.75
CA ALA A 78 11.75 0.79 0.38
C ALA A 78 12.95 1.52 -0.28
N ASP A 79 13.03 1.41 -1.61
CA ASP A 79 14.15 1.93 -2.36
C ASP A 79 13.96 3.39 -2.74
N ARG A 80 12.75 3.74 -3.17
CA ARG A 80 12.36 5.08 -3.63
C ARG A 80 10.92 5.37 -3.26
N ALA A 81 10.60 6.66 -3.12
CA ALA A 81 9.24 7.13 -2.86
C ALA A 81 8.76 8.07 -3.99
N ILE A 82 7.47 8.02 -4.30
CA ILE A 82 6.77 8.95 -5.18
C ILE A 82 5.65 9.60 -4.36
N LYS A 83 5.75 10.92 -4.17
CA LYS A 83 4.68 11.72 -3.56
C LYS A 83 3.81 12.32 -4.65
N ILE A 84 2.51 12.10 -4.55
CA ILE A 84 1.50 12.71 -5.42
C ILE A 84 0.74 13.74 -4.57
N PRO A 85 1.03 15.05 -4.70
CA PRO A 85 0.41 16.10 -3.89
C PRO A 85 -1.00 16.42 -4.38
N ALA A 86 -1.91 15.46 -4.29
CA ALA A 86 -3.34 15.60 -4.59
C ALA A 86 -4.15 15.49 -3.30
N ASP A 87 -5.24 16.25 -3.21
CA ASP A 87 -6.17 16.23 -2.08
C ASP A 87 -7.50 15.65 -2.56
N THR A 88 -7.64 14.33 -2.45
CA THR A 88 -8.85 13.61 -2.82
C THR A 88 -9.10 12.45 -1.87
N PHE A 89 -10.37 12.28 -1.49
CA PHE A 89 -10.85 11.12 -0.74
C PHE A 89 -11.62 10.15 -1.64
N ASP A 90 -11.79 10.50 -2.92
CA ASP A 90 -12.48 9.67 -3.88
C ASP A 90 -11.53 8.58 -4.41
N PRO A 91 -11.90 7.29 -4.30
CA PRO A 91 -11.01 6.20 -4.68
C PRO A 91 -10.76 6.12 -6.19
N TYR A 92 -11.69 6.58 -7.03
CA TYR A 92 -11.52 6.62 -8.48
C TYR A 92 -10.50 7.70 -8.86
N GLN A 93 -10.67 8.93 -8.36
CA GLN A 93 -9.70 10.01 -8.58
C GLN A 93 -8.31 9.64 -8.04
N THR A 94 -8.26 8.98 -6.87
CA THR A 94 -7.01 8.47 -6.29
C THR A 94 -6.32 7.48 -7.24
N ALA A 95 -7.06 6.51 -7.79
CA ALA A 95 -6.51 5.55 -8.74
C ALA A 95 -6.05 6.22 -10.05
N GLU A 96 -6.78 7.23 -10.55
CA GLU A 96 -6.40 7.98 -11.76
C GLU A 96 -5.06 8.71 -11.58
N VAL A 97 -4.89 9.44 -10.47
CA VAL A 97 -3.64 10.18 -10.23
C VAL A 97 -2.46 9.24 -9.99
N ILE A 98 -2.69 8.07 -9.38
CA ILE A 98 -1.66 7.04 -9.22
C ILE A 98 -1.26 6.49 -10.58
N LYS A 99 -2.22 6.10 -11.43
CA LYS A 99 -1.97 5.62 -12.80
C LYS A 99 -1.10 6.61 -13.58
N GLU A 100 -1.46 7.90 -13.54
CA GLU A 100 -0.72 8.94 -14.24
C GLU A 100 0.72 9.09 -13.70
N ALA A 101 0.91 9.00 -12.39
CA ALA A 101 2.22 9.11 -11.76
C ALA A 101 3.15 7.92 -12.08
N ILE A 102 2.61 6.71 -12.24
CA ILE A 102 3.38 5.49 -12.49
C ILE A 102 3.43 5.11 -13.97
N LYS A 103 2.84 5.89 -14.89
CA LYS A 103 2.70 5.52 -16.32
C LYS A 103 4.02 5.22 -17.05
N ASN A 104 5.12 5.80 -16.58
CA ASN A 104 6.45 5.60 -17.15
C ASN A 104 7.29 4.59 -16.34
N GLU A 105 6.76 4.05 -15.26
CA GLU A 105 7.41 3.01 -14.48
C GLU A 105 7.20 1.65 -15.16
N GLN A 106 8.29 0.92 -15.38
CA GLN A 106 8.21 -0.51 -15.68
C GLN A 106 8.16 -1.28 -14.37
N PHE A 107 7.01 -1.89 -14.06
CA PHE A 107 6.77 -2.66 -12.84
C PHE A 107 6.27 -4.07 -13.16
N ASP A 108 6.54 -4.99 -12.24
CA ASP A 108 6.07 -6.38 -12.32
C ASP A 108 4.85 -6.59 -11.43
N MET A 109 4.71 -5.82 -10.35
CA MET A 109 3.59 -5.95 -9.43
C MET A 109 3.24 -4.61 -8.80
N ILE A 110 1.96 -4.42 -8.49
CA ILE A 110 1.47 -3.33 -7.63
C ILE A 110 0.84 -3.95 -6.38
N PHE A 111 1.32 -3.57 -5.20
CA PHE A 111 0.71 -3.95 -3.93
C PHE A 111 -0.04 -2.75 -3.36
N ALA A 112 -1.25 -3.01 -2.87
CA ALA A 112 -2.03 -2.09 -2.05
C ALA A 112 -2.43 -2.80 -0.76
N GLY A 113 -2.71 -2.09 0.33
CA GLY A 113 -3.49 -2.71 1.41
C GLY A 113 -4.88 -3.10 0.93
N PHE A 114 -5.49 -4.11 1.54
CA PHE A 114 -6.86 -4.55 1.23
C PHE A 114 -7.88 -3.41 1.37
N MET A 115 -7.73 -2.61 2.42
CA MET A 115 -8.57 -1.44 2.70
C MET A 115 -7.79 -0.40 3.50
N SER A 116 -8.41 0.75 3.76
CA SER A 116 -7.85 1.76 4.64
C SER A 116 -8.73 2.01 5.86
N GLN A 117 -8.13 2.15 7.04
CA GLN A 117 -8.85 2.24 8.31
C GLN A 117 -9.80 3.43 8.43
N ASP A 118 -9.57 4.49 7.66
CA ASP A 118 -10.35 5.73 7.67
C ASP A 118 -11.56 5.70 6.73
N LEU A 119 -11.48 5.02 5.58
CA LEU A 119 -12.53 5.03 4.54
C LEU A 119 -13.16 3.66 4.28
N ASN A 120 -12.49 2.56 4.65
CA ASN A 120 -12.97 1.18 4.55
C ASN A 120 -13.56 0.79 3.18
N ASN A 121 -13.10 1.41 2.09
CA ASN A 121 -13.72 1.23 0.78
C ASN A 121 -13.21 0.00 0.02
N ALA A 122 -11.96 -0.43 0.24
CA ALA A 122 -11.31 -1.52 -0.50
C ALA A 122 -11.28 -1.35 -2.04
N LEU A 123 -11.29 -0.10 -2.54
CA LEU A 123 -11.49 0.18 -3.97
C LEU A 123 -10.23 0.56 -4.76
N VAL A 124 -9.28 1.29 -4.17
CA VAL A 124 -8.19 1.93 -4.93
C VAL A 124 -7.35 0.93 -5.72
N GLY A 125 -6.93 -0.18 -5.11
CA GLY A 125 -6.16 -1.23 -5.78
C GLY A 125 -6.92 -1.87 -6.96
N VAL A 126 -8.20 -2.19 -6.76
CA VAL A 126 -9.04 -2.83 -7.78
C VAL A 126 -9.34 -1.87 -8.94
N LEU A 127 -9.64 -0.61 -8.63
CA LEU A 127 -9.87 0.43 -9.64
C LEU A 127 -8.61 0.67 -10.48
N LEU A 128 -7.45 0.77 -9.83
CA LEU A 128 -6.17 0.93 -10.51
C LEU A 128 -5.87 -0.26 -11.44
N ALA A 129 -6.13 -1.49 -10.98
CA ALA A 129 -5.99 -2.68 -11.82
C ALA A 129 -6.86 -2.60 -13.08
N GLY A 130 -8.14 -2.24 -12.93
CA GLY A 130 -9.05 -2.06 -14.05
C GLY A 130 -8.61 -0.93 -15.01
N MET A 131 -8.08 0.17 -14.48
CA MET A 131 -7.59 1.29 -15.30
C MET A 131 -6.30 0.98 -16.08
N LEU A 132 -5.51 0.02 -15.60
CA LEU A 132 -4.28 -0.46 -16.21
C LEU A 132 -4.48 -1.72 -17.06
N ASP A 133 -5.70 -2.27 -17.09
CA ASP A 133 -6.04 -3.55 -17.73
C ASP A 133 -5.17 -4.71 -17.20
N LEU A 134 -5.01 -4.78 -15.87
CA LEU A 134 -4.18 -5.78 -15.19
C LEU A 134 -5.04 -6.78 -14.40
N PRO A 135 -4.60 -8.05 -14.32
CA PRO A 135 -5.22 -9.03 -13.44
C PRO A 135 -5.02 -8.64 -11.97
N VAL A 136 -6.02 -8.92 -11.14
CA VAL A 136 -6.03 -8.54 -9.72
C VAL A 136 -6.48 -9.68 -8.81
N ALA A 137 -5.77 -9.85 -7.69
CA ALA A 137 -6.21 -10.68 -6.57
C ALA A 137 -6.37 -9.82 -5.32
N THR A 138 -7.52 -9.97 -4.66
CA THR A 138 -7.87 -9.22 -3.45
C THR A 138 -7.69 -10.06 -2.20
N ALA A 139 -7.61 -9.41 -1.03
CA ALA A 139 -7.49 -10.06 0.28
C ALA A 139 -6.41 -11.16 0.36
N VAL A 140 -5.23 -10.90 -0.22
CA VAL A 140 -4.13 -11.88 -0.32
C VAL A 140 -3.47 -12.06 1.04
N THR A 141 -3.43 -13.30 1.53
CA THR A 141 -2.85 -13.71 2.81
C THR A 141 -1.58 -14.55 2.66
N GLU A 142 -1.33 -15.13 1.49
CA GLU A 142 -0.06 -15.80 1.17
C GLU A 142 0.28 -15.57 -0.31
N LEU A 143 1.57 -15.53 -0.65
CA LEU A 143 2.02 -15.43 -2.03
C LEU A 143 3.26 -16.26 -2.29
N LYS A 144 3.32 -16.81 -3.50
CA LYS A 144 4.48 -17.51 -4.03
C LYS A 144 4.75 -16.99 -5.43
N LEU A 145 5.99 -16.54 -5.63
CA LEU A 145 6.45 -16.04 -6.92
C LEU A 145 7.05 -17.19 -7.74
N GLU A 146 6.58 -17.33 -8.97
CA GLU A 146 7.09 -18.25 -9.98
C GLU A 146 7.48 -17.47 -11.24
N ASP A 147 8.19 -18.08 -12.17
CA ASP A 147 8.64 -17.38 -13.38
C ASP A 147 7.46 -16.88 -14.20
N GLY A 148 7.28 -15.55 -14.26
CA GLY A 148 6.23 -14.86 -15.01
C GLY A 148 4.83 -14.90 -14.38
N LYS A 149 4.67 -15.46 -13.17
CA LYS A 149 3.37 -15.51 -12.48
C LYS A 149 3.46 -15.45 -10.96
N VAL A 150 2.35 -15.09 -10.34
CA VAL A 150 2.14 -15.11 -8.89
C VAL A 150 1.06 -16.13 -8.57
N VAL A 151 1.34 -17.03 -7.63
CA VAL A 151 0.34 -17.88 -6.99
C VAL A 151 -0.03 -17.19 -5.67
N ALA A 152 -1.26 -16.69 -5.58
CA ALA A 152 -1.76 -15.96 -4.43
C ALA A 152 -2.85 -16.75 -3.73
N ARG A 153 -2.77 -16.86 -2.41
CA ARG A 153 -3.85 -17.38 -1.58
C ARG A 153 -4.62 -16.21 -1.00
N ARG A 154 -5.93 -16.17 -1.23
CA ARG A 154 -6.81 -15.10 -0.76
C ARG A 154 -7.87 -15.59 0.21
N GLU A 155 -8.23 -14.70 1.11
CA GLU A 155 -9.32 -14.89 2.06
C GLU A 155 -10.69 -14.58 1.42
N LEU A 156 -11.64 -15.47 1.63
CA LEU A 156 -13.04 -15.33 1.31
C LEU A 156 -13.88 -15.35 2.60
N GLU A 157 -15.16 -14.99 2.49
CA GLU A 157 -16.10 -15.05 3.60
C GLU A 157 -16.17 -16.46 4.20
N GLY A 158 -16.49 -16.57 5.50
CA GLY A 158 -16.61 -17.86 6.18
C GLY A 158 -15.26 -18.56 6.47
N GLY A 159 -14.13 -17.85 6.31
CA GLY A 159 -12.79 -18.40 6.54
C GLY A 159 -12.31 -19.31 5.43
N TYR A 160 -12.99 -19.31 4.28
CA TYR A 160 -12.53 -20.03 3.09
C TYR A 160 -11.28 -19.35 2.53
N LEU A 161 -10.36 -20.18 2.04
CA LEU A 161 -9.16 -19.73 1.35
C LEU A 161 -9.21 -20.26 -0.08
N GLU A 162 -8.95 -19.38 -1.03
CA GLU A 162 -8.86 -19.72 -2.44
C GLU A 162 -7.43 -19.46 -2.93
N GLU A 163 -6.89 -20.37 -3.72
CA GLU A 163 -5.63 -20.18 -4.43
C GLU A 163 -5.92 -19.75 -5.87
N VAL A 164 -5.28 -18.67 -6.31
CA VAL A 164 -5.43 -18.11 -7.65
C VAL A 164 -4.06 -17.87 -8.28
N GLU A 165 -3.95 -18.05 -9.58
CA GLU A 165 -2.74 -17.75 -10.35
C GLU A 165 -2.94 -16.53 -11.24
N LEU A 166 -1.97 -15.62 -11.23
CA LEU A 166 -2.00 -14.37 -12.01
C LEU A 166 -0.69 -14.21 -12.79
N PRO A 167 -0.70 -13.88 -14.09
CA PRO A 167 0.52 -13.49 -14.80
C PRO A 167 1.02 -12.13 -14.30
N THR A 168 2.33 -11.89 -14.35
CA THR A 168 2.87 -10.54 -14.14
C THR A 168 2.91 -9.75 -15.46
N PRO A 169 2.57 -8.45 -15.49
CA PRO A 169 2.27 -7.62 -14.33
C PRO A 169 0.86 -7.81 -13.76
N CYS A 170 0.73 -7.69 -12.43
CA CYS A 170 -0.55 -7.83 -11.72
C CYS A 170 -0.68 -6.86 -10.54
N VAL A 171 -1.90 -6.76 -10.00
CA VAL A 171 -2.20 -6.01 -8.77
C VAL A 171 -2.62 -6.98 -7.66
N LEU A 172 -2.06 -6.82 -6.47
CA LEU A 172 -2.44 -7.59 -5.30
C LEU A 172 -2.86 -6.63 -4.18
N THR A 173 -4.03 -6.87 -3.58
CA THR A 173 -4.39 -6.18 -2.35
C THR A 173 -4.10 -7.08 -1.15
N ILE A 174 -3.24 -6.62 -0.26
CA ILE A 174 -2.64 -7.40 0.81
C ILE A 174 -3.51 -7.33 2.07
N GLN A 175 -3.86 -8.51 2.58
CA GLN A 175 -4.60 -8.66 3.82
C GLN A 175 -3.64 -8.70 5.03
N SER A 176 -4.13 -8.27 6.18
CA SER A 176 -3.40 -8.43 7.44
C SER A 176 -3.10 -9.91 7.72
N GLY A 177 -1.91 -10.20 8.23
CA GLY A 177 -1.52 -11.57 8.61
C GLY A 177 -0.72 -12.33 7.55
N ILE A 178 -0.45 -11.75 6.37
CA ILE A 178 0.50 -12.32 5.40
C ILE A 178 1.94 -12.39 5.93
N ASN A 179 2.28 -11.47 6.83
CA ASN A 179 3.58 -11.34 7.46
C ASN A 179 3.45 -10.62 8.81
N GLU A 180 4.58 -10.42 9.49
CA GLU A 180 4.70 -9.53 10.64
C GLU A 180 5.56 -8.32 10.22
N PRO A 181 4.97 -7.11 10.07
CA PRO A 181 5.71 -5.95 9.61
C PRO A 181 6.85 -5.57 10.55
N ARG A 182 8.04 -5.30 9.99
CA ARG A 182 9.20 -4.93 10.79
C ARG A 182 9.06 -3.55 11.43
N TYR A 183 9.72 -3.38 12.56
CA TYR A 183 9.95 -2.06 13.13
C TYR A 183 11.01 -1.29 12.36
N VAL A 184 10.86 0.04 12.33
CA VAL A 184 11.84 0.92 11.72
C VAL A 184 13.08 1.03 12.62
N SER A 185 14.26 0.67 12.08
CA SER A 185 15.52 0.83 12.82
C SER A 185 16.05 2.27 12.77
N ILE A 186 16.80 2.69 13.80
CA ILE A 186 17.48 4.00 13.82
C ILE A 186 18.38 4.20 12.59
N MET A 187 19.04 3.13 12.15
CA MET A 187 19.87 3.16 10.94
C MET A 187 19.03 3.34 9.68
N GLY A 188 17.86 2.71 9.60
CA GLY A 188 16.88 2.92 8.53
C GLY A 188 16.44 4.38 8.44
N ILE A 189 16.09 5.00 9.57
CA ILE A 189 15.70 6.42 9.64
C ILE A 189 16.80 7.33 9.09
N LYS A 190 18.07 7.06 9.44
CA LYS A 190 19.19 7.85 8.94
C LYS A 190 19.38 7.72 7.43
N ARG A 191 19.27 6.51 6.87
CA ARG A 191 19.38 6.27 5.41
C ARG A 191 18.21 6.86 4.64
N ALA A 192 17.01 6.84 5.21
CA ALA A 192 15.82 7.41 4.58
C ALA A 192 15.92 8.93 4.38
N LYS A 193 16.71 9.66 5.19
CA LYS A 193 16.90 11.10 5.02
C LYS A 193 17.69 11.48 3.75
N THR A 194 18.46 10.54 3.20
CA THR A 194 19.30 10.78 2.01
C THR A 194 18.64 10.31 0.72
N LYS A 195 17.43 9.75 0.80
CA LYS A 195 16.59 9.30 -0.31
C LYS A 195 15.41 10.25 -0.47
#